data_AF-A0A6S7JJ15-F1
#
_entry.id   AF-A0A6S7JJ15-F1
#
_cell.length_a   1.000
_cell.length_b   1.000
_cell.length_c   1.000
_cell.angle_alpha   90.00
_cell.angle_beta   90.00
_cell.angle_gamma   90.00
#
_symmetry.space_group_name_H-M   'P 1'
#
loop_
_entity.id
_entity.type
_entity.pdbx_description
1 polymer ?
#
loop_
_entity_poly.entity_id
_entity_poly.type
_entity_poly.pdbx_seq_one_letter_code
_entity_poly.pdbx_strand_id
1 'polypeptide(L)'
;HRLINGRSTNVEEQERVFNTITNITKATSFHPSHIIGNIFVRLQTEKQMAAFQSLCISKQEATVSKLASSLPLYGNTIIPHENIEKHIRSWQAHLERVSDFLLTGKGSWWMDHKNGDIECYDGEKPPDNHAEGPSLHQF
;
A
#
# COMPACT_ATOMS: atom_id res chain seq x y z
N HIS A 1 -5.84 14.31 3.91
CA HIS A 1 -4.93 13.15 4.03
C HIS A 1 -5.14 12.24 2.81
N ARG A 2 -4.09 11.96 2.03
CA ARG A 2 -4.11 11.07 0.83
C ARG A 2 -4.04 9.60 1.29
N LEU A 3 -4.55 8.64 0.51
CA LEU A 3 -4.24 7.23 0.77
C LEU A 3 -2.76 7.00 0.47
N ILE A 4 -2.04 6.48 1.46
CA ILE A 4 -0.62 6.15 1.35
C ILE A 4 -0.55 4.65 1.07
N ASN A 5 0.22 4.27 0.04
CA ASN A 5 0.40 2.88 -0.31
C ASN A 5 1.07 2.13 0.87
N GLY A 6 0.60 0.93 1.24
CA GLY A 6 1.26 0.14 2.28
C GLY A 6 2.74 -0.14 1.97
N ARG A 7 3.11 -0.17 0.68
CA ARG A 7 4.51 -0.25 0.24
C ARG A 7 5.33 1.01 0.57
N SER A 8 4.72 2.20 0.58
CA SER A 8 5.42 3.43 0.99
C SER A 8 5.51 3.57 2.51
N THR A 9 4.58 3.01 3.29
CA THR A 9 4.76 2.87 4.75
C THR A 9 5.95 1.97 5.09
N ASN A 10 6.22 0.97 4.25
CA ASN A 10 7.44 0.16 4.35
C ASN A 10 8.71 1.00 4.09
N VAL A 11 8.66 2.04 3.25
CA VAL A 11 9.79 2.97 3.06
C VAL A 11 10.09 3.73 4.36
N GLU A 12 9.08 4.15 5.13
CA GLU A 12 9.28 4.78 6.44
C GLU A 12 9.96 3.82 7.44
N GLU A 13 9.58 2.54 7.40
CA GLU A 13 10.21 1.49 8.20
C GLU A 13 11.64 1.18 7.72
N GLN A 14 11.89 1.23 6.41
CA GLN A 14 13.21 1.14 5.80
C GLN A 14 14.10 2.31 6.23
N GLU A 15 13.57 3.53 6.31
CA GLU A 15 14.31 4.70 6.78
C GLU A 15 14.67 4.57 8.26
N ARG A 16 13.80 4.00 9.08
CA ARG A 16 14.10 3.65 10.48
C ARG A 16 15.24 2.63 10.59
N VAL A 17 15.23 1.61 9.74
CA VAL A 17 16.30 0.61 9.65
C VAL A 17 17.61 1.23 9.14
N PHE A 18 17.56 2.07 8.11
CA PHE A 18 18.72 2.78 7.58
C PHE A 18 19.35 3.71 8.61
N ASN A 19 18.54 4.44 9.38
CA ASN A 19 19.00 5.27 10.49
C ASN A 19 19.68 4.42 11.58
N THR A 20 19.15 3.22 11.85
CA THR A 20 19.77 2.27 12.78
C THR A 20 21.14 1.81 12.29
N ILE A 21 21.27 1.46 11.00
CA ILE A 21 22.54 1.07 10.37
C ILE A 21 23.54 2.24 10.36
N THR A 22 23.07 3.44 10.07
CA THR A 22 23.89 4.66 10.08
C THR A 22 24.42 4.92 11.49
N ASN A 23 23.61 4.73 12.52
CA ASN A 23 24.03 4.85 13.91
C ASN A 23 25.03 3.77 14.31
N ILE A 24 24.82 2.52 13.89
CA ILE A 24 25.79 1.42 14.09
C ILE A 24 27.12 1.76 13.41
N THR A 25 27.08 2.28 12.18
CA THR A 25 28.27 2.66 11.40
C THR A 25 29.03 3.83 12.04
N LYS A 26 28.32 4.79 12.65
CA LYS A 26 28.94 5.86 13.44
C LYS A 26 29.54 5.35 14.75
N ALA A 27 28.95 4.31 15.33
CA ALA A 27 29.40 3.70 16.58
C ALA A 27 30.57 2.72 16.38
N THR A 28 30.78 2.17 15.17
CA THR A 28 31.94 1.34 14.84
C THR A 28 33.12 2.22 14.42
N SER A 29 34.26 2.03 15.10
CA SER A 29 35.49 2.80 14.90
C SER A 29 35.96 2.84 13.43
N PHE A 30 36.32 4.04 12.95
CA PHE A 30 36.92 4.29 11.63
C PHE A 30 38.41 3.88 11.53
N HIS A 31 38.90 3.05 12.45
CA HIS A 31 40.29 2.59 12.42
C HIS A 31 40.55 1.62 11.26
N PRO A 32 41.65 1.79 10.49
CA PRO A 32 41.99 0.95 9.36
C PRO A 32 42.10 -0.56 9.69
N SER A 33 42.50 -0.91 10.90
CA SER A 33 42.62 -2.30 11.38
C SER A 33 41.27 -2.99 11.56
N HIS A 34 40.15 -2.26 11.58
CA HIS A 34 38.81 -2.80 11.79
C HIS A 34 37.99 -2.89 10.49
N ILE A 35 38.55 -2.49 9.34
CA ILE A 35 37.85 -2.45 8.05
C ILE A 35 37.26 -3.82 7.70
N ILE A 36 38.04 -4.90 7.82
CA ILE A 36 37.60 -6.26 7.48
C ILE A 36 36.48 -6.72 8.43
N GLY A 37 36.62 -6.47 9.73
CA GLY A 37 35.58 -6.80 10.72
C GLY A 37 34.29 -6.02 10.47
N ASN A 38 34.40 -4.72 10.17
CA ASN A 38 33.26 -3.87 9.84
C ASN A 38 32.55 -4.32 8.55
N ILE A 39 33.30 -4.76 7.52
CA ILE A 39 32.72 -5.35 6.31
C ILE A 39 31.95 -6.63 6.63
N PHE A 40 32.49 -7.51 7.46
CA PHE A 40 31.82 -8.75 7.87
C PHE A 40 30.53 -8.49 8.67
N VAL A 41 30.59 -7.57 9.63
CA VAL A 41 29.40 -7.14 10.38
C VAL A 41 28.34 -6.58 9.43
N ARG A 42 28.73 -5.73 8.49
CA ARG A 42 27.81 -5.15 7.50
C ARG A 42 27.17 -6.21 6.61
N LEU A 43 27.95 -7.15 6.06
CA LEU A 43 27.43 -8.26 5.24
C LEU A 43 26.48 -9.17 6.02
N GLN A 44 26.79 -9.43 7.29
CA GLN A 44 25.92 -10.23 8.16
C GLN A 44 24.60 -9.50 8.43
N THR A 45 24.65 -8.21 8.76
CA THR A 45 23.45 -7.38 8.97
C THR A 45 22.61 -7.30 7.69
N GLU A 46 23.22 -7.07 6.52
CA GLU A 46 22.52 -7.05 5.23
C GLU A 46 21.81 -8.38 4.93
N LYS A 47 22.47 -9.53 5.18
CA LYS A 47 21.85 -10.85 5.04
C LYS A 47 20.66 -11.06 5.99
N GLN A 48 20.81 -10.66 7.25
CA GLN A 48 19.75 -10.78 8.26
C GLN A 48 18.57 -9.85 7.95
N MET A 49 18.84 -8.64 7.46
CA MET A 49 17.82 -7.66 7.09
C MET A 49 17.04 -8.09 5.85
N ALA A 50 17.71 -8.62 4.81
CA ALA A 50 17.03 -9.16 3.63
C ALA A 50 16.08 -10.32 4.00
N ALA A 51 16.52 -11.22 4.87
CA ALA A 51 15.68 -12.31 5.38
C ALA A 51 14.51 -11.79 6.24
N PHE A 52 14.75 -10.79 7.09
CA PHE A 52 13.73 -10.15 7.92
C PHE A 52 12.68 -9.42 7.08
N GLN A 53 13.09 -8.72 6.03
CA GLN A 53 12.21 -7.97 5.13
C GLN A 53 11.23 -8.90 4.41
N SER A 54 11.74 -9.99 3.81
CA SER A 54 10.90 -11.00 3.16
C SER A 54 9.92 -11.62 4.16
N LEU A 55 10.40 -12.00 5.34
CA LEU A 55 9.56 -12.59 6.39
C LEU A 55 8.48 -11.63 6.92
N CYS A 56 8.81 -10.35 7.07
CA CYS A 56 7.89 -9.31 7.55
C CYS A 56 6.74 -9.10 6.56
N ILE A 57 7.06 -8.95 5.27
CA ILE A 57 6.07 -8.79 4.20
C ILE A 57 5.15 -10.01 4.15
N SER A 58 5.72 -11.23 4.09
CA SER A 58 4.91 -12.44 4.03
C SER A 58 4.02 -12.63 5.25
N LYS A 59 4.47 -12.26 6.46
CA LYS A 59 3.65 -12.32 7.68
C LYS A 59 2.52 -11.31 7.66
N GLN A 60 2.78 -10.09 7.19
CA GLN A 60 1.77 -9.06 7.08
C GLN A 60 0.72 -9.42 6.03
N GLU A 61 1.15 -9.87 4.85
CA GLU A 61 0.27 -10.39 3.80
C GLU A 61 -0.57 -11.57 4.29
N ALA A 62 0.03 -12.55 4.97
CA ALA A 62 -0.70 -13.70 5.52
C ALA A 62 -1.75 -13.29 6.56
N THR A 63 -1.45 -12.27 7.39
CA THR A 63 -2.40 -11.74 8.37
C THR A 63 -3.57 -11.05 7.67
N VAL A 64 -3.30 -10.26 6.63
CA VAL A 64 -4.33 -9.62 5.80
C VAL A 64 -5.19 -10.66 5.09
N SER A 65 -4.58 -11.68 4.46
CA SER A 65 -5.31 -12.76 3.80
C SER A 65 -6.19 -13.54 4.77
N LYS A 66 -5.70 -13.82 5.99
CA LYS A 66 -6.49 -14.48 7.02
C LYS A 66 -7.71 -13.66 7.43
N LEU A 67 -7.53 -12.35 7.64
CA LEU A 67 -8.63 -11.44 7.95
C LEU A 67 -9.63 -11.38 6.79
N ALA A 68 -9.16 -11.24 5.56
CA ALA A 68 -10.00 -11.25 4.36
C ALA A 68 -10.85 -12.53 4.26
N SER A 69 -10.23 -13.70 4.48
CA SER A 69 -10.94 -14.99 4.42
C SER A 69 -11.98 -15.20 5.52
N SER A 70 -11.95 -14.38 6.58
CA SER A 70 -12.94 -14.43 7.68
C SER A 70 -14.12 -13.49 7.49
N LEU A 71 -14.06 -12.62 6.47
CA LEU A 71 -15.15 -11.70 6.14
C LEU A 71 -16.21 -12.41 5.28
N PRO A 72 -17.49 -12.08 5.43
CA PRO A 72 -18.53 -12.60 4.55
C PRO A 72 -18.31 -12.08 3.12
N LEU A 73 -18.79 -12.83 2.13
CA LEU A 73 -18.80 -12.40 0.73
C LEU A 73 -19.60 -11.09 0.60
N TYR A 74 -18.92 -10.01 0.22
CA TYR A 74 -19.56 -8.74 -0.11
C TYR A 74 -19.76 -8.62 -1.61
N GLY A 75 -20.94 -8.11 -2.00
CA GLY A 75 -21.16 -7.63 -3.35
C GLY A 75 -20.49 -6.28 -3.57
N ASN A 76 -20.55 -5.79 -4.81
CA ASN A 76 -20.09 -4.45 -5.18
C ASN A 76 -20.69 -3.38 -4.26
N THR A 77 -19.87 -2.42 -3.86
CA THR A 77 -20.32 -1.26 -3.10
C THR A 77 -21.14 -0.34 -3.99
N ILE A 78 -22.40 -0.08 -3.61
CA ILE A 78 -23.28 0.88 -4.26
C ILE A 78 -23.44 2.09 -3.35
N ILE A 79 -23.11 3.27 -3.87
CA ILE A 79 -23.22 4.56 -3.19
C ILE A 79 -24.43 5.29 -3.78
N PRO A 80 -25.54 5.42 -3.02
CA PRO A 80 -26.75 6.07 -3.51
C PRO A 80 -26.55 7.55 -3.78
N HIS A 81 -27.20 8.06 -4.82
CA HIS A 81 -27.17 9.47 -5.20
C HIS A 81 -27.62 10.38 -4.06
N GLU A 82 -28.68 10.00 -3.34
CA GLU A 82 -29.20 10.75 -2.20
C GLU A 82 -28.14 10.94 -1.09
N ASN A 83 -27.29 9.93 -0.88
CA ASN A 83 -26.21 10.00 0.12
C ASN A 83 -25.09 10.95 -0.35
N ILE A 84 -24.81 10.98 -1.64
CA ILE A 84 -23.83 11.89 -2.24
C ILE A 84 -24.32 13.33 -2.10
N GLU A 85 -25.57 13.62 -2.44
CA GLU A 85 -26.15 14.96 -2.33
C GLU A 85 -26.17 15.45 -0.88
N LYS A 86 -26.63 14.59 0.05
CA LYS A 86 -26.67 14.90 1.48
C LYS A 86 -25.30 15.17 2.09
N HIS A 87 -24.26 14.51 1.58
CA HIS A 87 -22.89 14.57 2.11
C HIS A 87 -21.87 15.07 1.08
N ILE A 88 -22.25 16.03 0.24
CA ILE A 88 -21.46 16.46 -0.92
C ILE A 88 -20.02 16.87 -0.60
N ARG A 89 -19.79 17.52 0.55
CA ARG A 89 -18.44 17.92 0.98
C ARG A 89 -17.57 16.73 1.35
N SER A 90 -18.14 15.74 2.04
CA SER A 90 -17.44 14.50 2.40
C SER A 90 -17.16 13.67 1.17
N TRP A 91 -18.12 13.63 0.24
CA TRP A 91 -17.96 12.97 -1.05
C TRP A 91 -16.83 13.60 -1.86
N GLN A 92 -16.82 14.93 -2.01
CA GLN A 92 -15.75 15.65 -2.69
C GLN A 92 -14.38 15.38 -2.05
N ALA A 93 -14.27 15.45 -0.72
CA ALA A 93 -13.03 15.16 -0.01
C ALA A 93 -12.57 13.71 -0.19
N HIS A 94 -13.51 12.77 -0.30
CA HIS A 94 -13.21 11.38 -0.64
C HIS A 94 -12.66 11.27 -2.06
N LEU A 95 -13.29 11.90 -3.05
CA LEU A 95 -12.84 11.88 -4.44
C LEU A 95 -11.44 12.49 -4.61
N GLU A 96 -11.15 13.60 -3.92
CA GLU A 96 -9.82 14.21 -3.91
C GLU A 96 -8.75 13.28 -3.30
N ARG A 97 -9.15 12.44 -2.34
CA ARG A 97 -8.24 11.48 -1.71
C ARG A 97 -7.88 10.32 -2.63
N VAL A 98 -8.76 9.97 -3.57
CA VAL A 98 -8.60 8.84 -4.49
C VAL A 98 -8.53 9.27 -5.96
N SER A 99 -8.23 10.54 -6.23
CA SER A 99 -8.32 11.14 -7.56
C SER A 99 -7.54 10.38 -8.64
N ASP A 100 -6.38 9.85 -8.27
CA ASP A 100 -5.50 9.09 -9.17
C ASP A 100 -6.13 7.76 -9.65
N PHE A 101 -7.11 7.25 -8.89
CA PHE A 101 -7.79 5.98 -9.15
C PHE A 101 -9.12 6.17 -9.88
N LEU A 102 -9.69 7.39 -9.89
CA LEU A 102 -11.01 7.64 -10.47
C LEU A 102 -10.99 7.69 -12.00
N LEU A 103 -10.11 8.52 -12.59
CA LEU A 103 -10.08 8.72 -14.05
C LEU A 103 -9.61 7.46 -14.79
N THR A 104 -8.61 6.78 -14.23
CA THR A 104 -8.02 5.56 -14.78
C THR A 104 -8.93 4.32 -14.60
N GLY A 105 -10.10 4.50 -13.98
CA GLY A 105 -10.97 3.38 -13.59
C GLY A 105 -12.45 3.52 -13.90
N LYS A 106 -12.93 4.58 -14.52
CA LYS A 106 -14.35 4.66 -14.91
C LYS A 106 -14.68 3.63 -16.00
N GLY A 107 -15.71 2.81 -15.78
CA GLY A 107 -16.11 1.69 -16.66
C GLY A 107 -15.31 0.41 -16.46
N SER A 108 -14.20 0.48 -15.73
CA SER A 108 -13.38 -0.67 -15.35
C SER A 108 -13.54 -0.98 -13.88
N TRP A 109 -13.26 -0.05 -12.97
CA TRP A 109 -13.26 -0.25 -11.51
C TRP A 109 -14.49 0.36 -10.82
N TRP A 110 -15.21 1.26 -11.49
CA TRP A 110 -16.45 1.86 -11.01
C TRP A 110 -17.29 2.42 -12.16
N MET A 111 -18.60 2.60 -11.97
CA MET A 111 -19.49 3.21 -12.95
C MET A 111 -20.59 4.05 -12.32
N ASP A 112 -21.13 5.00 -13.10
CA ASP A 112 -22.36 5.72 -12.79
C ASP A 112 -23.58 5.00 -13.36
N HIS A 113 -24.62 4.88 -12.54
CA HIS A 113 -25.93 4.41 -12.94
C HIS A 113 -26.80 5.56 -13.45
N LYS A 114 -27.86 5.24 -14.22
CA LYS A 114 -28.76 6.24 -14.79
C LYS A 114 -29.49 7.09 -13.74
N ASN A 115 -29.63 6.57 -12.52
CA ASN A 115 -30.24 7.27 -11.38
C ASN A 115 -29.24 8.14 -10.60
N GLY A 116 -27.97 8.19 -11.02
CA GLY A 116 -26.92 8.96 -10.35
C GLY A 116 -26.20 8.21 -9.22
N ASP A 117 -26.52 6.94 -8.99
CA ASP A 117 -25.78 6.09 -8.05
C ASP A 117 -24.41 5.72 -8.64
N ILE A 118 -23.46 5.44 -7.74
CA ILE A 118 -22.12 5.01 -8.12
C ILE A 118 -21.90 3.59 -7.62
N GLU A 119 -21.55 2.68 -8.53
CA GLU A 119 -21.19 1.31 -8.20
C GLU A 119 -19.68 1.13 -8.36
N CYS A 120 -19.03 0.64 -7.30
CA CYS A 120 -17.63 0.25 -7.30
C CYS A 120 -17.53 -1.26 -7.46
N TYR A 121 -16.68 -1.73 -8.37
CA TYR A 121 -16.48 -3.16 -8.60
C TYR A 121 -15.39 -3.71 -7.66
N ASP A 122 -15.68 -3.66 -6.36
CA ASP A 122 -14.83 -4.10 -5.26
C ASP A 122 -15.28 -5.44 -4.64
N GLY A 123 -16.31 -6.08 -5.21
CA GLY A 123 -16.75 -7.41 -4.81
C GLY A 123 -15.82 -8.54 -5.27
N GLU A 124 -16.02 -9.75 -4.74
CA GLU A 124 -15.16 -10.91 -5.01
C GLU A 124 -15.19 -11.42 -6.46
N LYS A 125 -16.18 -10.98 -7.26
CA LYS A 125 -16.23 -11.26 -8.70
C LYS A 125 -15.75 -10.03 -9.45
N PRO A 126 -14.48 -9.97 -9.86
CA PRO A 126 -14.05 -8.96 -10.78
C PRO A 126 -14.87 -9.09 -12.08
N PRO A 127 -15.26 -7.97 -12.72
CA PRO A 127 -15.79 -8.01 -14.07
C PRO A 127 -14.79 -8.74 -14.99
N ASP A 128 -15.29 -9.44 -16.01
CA ASP A 128 -14.49 -10.25 -16.94
C ASP A 128 -13.37 -9.48 -17.69
N ASN A 129 -13.27 -8.17 -17.53
CA ASN A 129 -12.37 -7.28 -18.27
C ASN A 129 -11.45 -6.46 -17.37
N HIS A 130 -10.27 -7.00 -17.00
CA HIS A 130 -9.19 -6.17 -16.44
C HIS A 130 -7.81 -6.62 -16.94
N ALA A 131 -7.43 -6.14 -18.13
CA ALA A 131 -6.05 -6.24 -18.60
C ALA A 131 -5.14 -5.14 -18.01
N GLU A 132 -5.72 -4.06 -17.46
CA GLU A 132 -4.97 -2.88 -17.02
C GLU A 132 -5.45 -2.44 -15.63
N GLY A 133 -4.59 -2.65 -14.63
CA GLY A 133 -4.68 -1.93 -13.35
C GLY A 133 -4.27 -0.46 -13.55
N PRO A 134 -4.63 0.45 -12.64
CA PRO A 134 -4.19 1.84 -12.72
C PRO A 134 -2.66 1.88 -12.80
N SER A 135 -2.13 2.56 -13.82
CA SER A 135 -0.71 2.89 -13.90
C SER A 135 -0.37 3.74 -12.69
N LEU A 136 0.22 3.12 -11.67
CA LEU A 136 0.74 3.82 -10.50
C LEU A 136 1.92 4.65 -10.99
N HIS A 137 1.66 5.91 -11.36
CA HIS A 137 2.72 6.89 -11.49
C HIS A 137 3.36 7.04 -10.10
N GLN A 138 4.47 6.32 -9.90
CA GLN A 138 5.35 6.50 -8.77
C GLN A 138 5.83 7.95 -8.79
N PHE A 139 5.59 8.68 -7.71
CA PHE A 139 6.34 9.88 -7.38
C PHE A 139 7.56 9.46 -6.55
#